data_AF-A0A0N4UKL4-F1
#
_entry.id   AF-A0A0N4UKL4-F1
#
_cell.length_a   1.000
_cell.length_b   1.000
_cell.length_c   1.000
_cell.angle_alpha   90.00
_cell.angle_beta   90.00
_cell.angle_gamma   90.00
#
_symmetry.space_group_name_H-M   'P 1'
#
loop_
_entity.id
_entity.type
_entity.pdbx_description
1 polymer ?
#
loop_
_entity_poly.entity_id
_entity_poly.type
_entity_poly.pdbx_seq_one_letter_code
_entity_poly.pdbx_strand_id
1 'polypeptide(L)'
;MDTTTDPQLANFLKQLQLEAQRQKISEQVQALTSRCWDICIGDYRPPSKMDGKTTTCINNCVNRMIDASNFMVAHLQNMQKLS
;
A
#
# COMPACT_ATOMS: atom_id res chain seq x y z
N MET A 1 11.11 3.79 39.43
CA MET A 1 9.74 3.48 38.96
C MET A 1 9.84 2.17 38.25
N ASP A 2 9.21 1.14 38.80
CA ASP A 2 9.30 -0.23 38.31
C ASP A 2 8.66 -0.30 36.92
N THR A 3 9.49 -0.48 35.89
CA THR A 3 9.06 -0.67 34.49
C THR A 3 8.67 -2.13 34.26
N THR A 4 7.91 -2.72 35.18
CA THR A 4 7.12 -3.90 34.89
C THR A 4 5.97 -3.42 34.01
N THR A 5 6.23 -3.40 32.71
CA THR A 5 5.27 -3.06 31.66
C THR A 5 3.91 -3.66 32.01
N ASP A 6 2.96 -2.81 32.40
CA ASP A 6 1.60 -3.23 32.73
C ASP A 6 1.09 -4.08 31.55
N PRO A 7 0.70 -5.36 31.77
CA PRO A 7 0.22 -6.23 30.71
C PRO A 7 -0.89 -5.59 29.87
N GLN A 8 -1.70 -4.70 30.47
CA GLN A 8 -2.71 -3.94 29.74
C GLN A 8 -2.09 -2.92 28.79
N LEU A 9 -1.07 -2.18 29.24
CA LEU A 9 -0.34 -1.22 28.41
C LEU A 9 0.37 -1.93 27.25
N ALA A 10 1.01 -3.07 27.49
CA ALA A 10 1.65 -3.86 26.44
C ALA A 10 0.65 -4.34 25.37
N ASN A 11 -0.53 -4.82 25.79
CA ASN A 11 -1.59 -5.24 24.89
C ASN A 11 -2.15 -4.08 24.08
N PHE A 12 -2.36 -2.92 24.71
CA PHE A 12 -2.82 -1.71 24.03
C PHE A 12 -1.84 -1.25 22.96
N LEU A 13 -0.53 -1.21 23.26
CA LEU A 13 0.50 -0.86 22.28
C LEU A 13 0.52 -1.81 21.08
N LYS A 14 0.33 -3.12 21.32
CA LYS A 14 0.23 -4.11 20.25
C LYS A 14 -1.01 -3.90 19.37
N GLN A 15 -2.16 -3.59 19.96
CA GLN A 15 -3.38 -3.29 19.21
C GLN A 15 -3.21 -2.04 18.35
N LEU A 16 -2.64 -0.97 18.92
CA LEU A 16 -2.36 0.27 18.20
C LEU A 16 -1.42 0.05 17.01
N GLN A 17 -0.38 -0.79 17.17
CA GLN A 17 0.51 -1.15 16.06
C GLN A 17 -0.22 -1.89 14.93
N LEU A 18 -1.12 -2.83 15.26
CA LEU A 18 -1.91 -3.56 14.27
C LEU A 18 -2.87 -2.63 13.51
N GLU A 19 -3.52 -1.70 14.21
CA GLU A 19 -4.38 -0.70 13.60
C GLU A 19 -3.59 0.25 12.69
N ALA A 20 -2.43 0.72 13.14
CA ALA A 20 -1.56 1.55 12.32
C ALA A 20 -1.09 0.83 11.04
N GLN A 21 -0.79 -0.48 11.13
CA GLN A 21 -0.46 -1.28 9.94
C GLN A 21 -1.65 -1.41 8.98
N ARG A 22 -2.86 -1.66 9.49
CA ARG A 22 -4.08 -1.73 8.67
C ARG A 22 -4.39 -0.41 7.99
N GLN A 23 -4.25 0.71 8.71
CA GLN A 23 -4.46 2.03 8.15
C GLN A 23 -3.49 2.30 6.99
N LYS A 24 -2.20 2.00 7.17
CA LYS A 24 -1.21 2.14 6.09
C LYS A 24 -1.56 1.32 4.86
N ILE A 25 -2.01 0.08 5.02
CA ILE A 25 -2.45 -0.74 3.87
C ILE A 25 -3.65 -0.10 3.17
N SER A 26 -4.63 0.39 3.94
CA SER A 26 -5.80 1.09 3.39
C SER A 26 -5.40 2.32 2.57
N GLU A 27 -4.47 3.13 3.08
CA GLU A 27 -3.92 4.30 2.38
C GLU A 27 -3.21 3.91 1.08
N GLN A 28 -2.43 2.83 1.08
CA GLN A 28 -1.77 2.33 -0.12
C GLN A 28 -2.77 1.80 -1.16
N VAL A 29 -3.82 1.10 -0.71
CA VAL A 29 -4.90 0.64 -1.60
C VAL A 29 -5.59 1.84 -2.26
N GLN A 30 -5.97 2.85 -1.48
CA GLN A 30 -6.60 4.07 -2.02
C GLN A 30 -5.68 4.80 -3.02
N ALA A 31 -4.38 4.91 -2.71
CA ALA A 31 -3.41 5.54 -3.60
C ALA A 31 -3.25 4.77 -4.92
N LEU A 32 -3.12 3.45 -4.88
CA LEU A 32 -3.06 2.60 -6.07
C LEU A 32 -4.34 2.67 -6.87
N THR A 33 -5.51 2.64 -6.21
CA THR A 33 -6.81 2.76 -6.87
C THR A 33 -6.91 4.08 -7.62
N SER A 34 -6.61 5.22 -6.98
CA SER A 34 -6.67 6.53 -7.64
C SER A 34 -5.76 6.57 -8.87
N ARG A 35 -4.49 6.21 -8.72
CA ARG A 35 -3.52 6.31 -9.83
C ARG A 35 -3.85 5.35 -10.97
N CYS A 36 -4.21 4.11 -10.66
CA CYS A 36 -4.54 3.15 -11.69
C CYS A 36 -5.89 3.44 -12.36
N TRP A 37 -6.81 4.12 -11.65
CA TRP A 37 -8.00 4.66 -12.28
C TRP A 37 -7.65 5.73 -13.31
N ASP A 38 -6.80 6.70 -12.96
CA ASP A 38 -6.40 7.76 -13.88
C ASP A 38 -5.68 7.21 -15.12
N ILE A 39 -4.81 6.20 -14.95
CA ILE A 39 -4.02 5.60 -16.04
C ILE A 39 -4.88 4.73 -16.96
N CYS A 40 -5.73 3.86 -16.38
CA CYS A 40 -6.39 2.81 -17.15
C CYS A 40 -7.80 3.17 -17.61
N ILE A 41 -8.45 4.09 -16.91
CA ILE A 41 -9.82 4.50 -17.17
C ILE A 41 -9.85 5.94 -17.68
N GLY A 42 -9.18 6.88 -17.00
CA GLY A 42 -9.20 8.29 -17.40
C GLY A 42 -10.64 8.81 -17.51
N ASP A 43 -10.98 9.44 -18.65
CA ASP A 43 -12.34 9.96 -18.93
C ASP A 43 -13.32 8.90 -19.47
N TYR A 44 -12.84 7.69 -19.75
CA TYR A 44 -13.70 6.60 -20.21
C TYR A 44 -14.59 6.13 -19.05
N ARG A 45 -15.89 5.99 -19.29
CA ARG A 45 -16.81 5.38 -18.34
C ARG A 45 -17.09 3.94 -18.79
N PRO A 46 -16.62 2.91 -18.06
CA PRO A 46 -16.98 1.54 -18.38
C PRO A 46 -18.51 1.39 -18.40
N PRO A 47 -19.05 0.48 -19.22
CA PRO A 47 -20.47 0.08 -19.17
C PRO A 47 -20.84 -0.53 -17.80
N SER A 48 -21.89 -1.36 -17.75
CA SER A 48 -22.27 -2.09 -16.52
C SER A 48 -21.15 -2.98 -15.94
N LYS A 49 -20.12 -3.28 -16.72
CA LYS A 49 -18.94 -4.03 -16.31
C LYS A 49 -17.68 -3.47 -16.97
N MET A 50 -16.57 -3.60 -16.28
CA MET A 50 -15.26 -3.32 -16.82
C MET A 50 -14.96 -4.28 -17.97
N ASP A 51 -14.53 -3.75 -19.13
CA ASP A 51 -14.13 -4.59 -20.25
C ASP A 51 -12.79 -5.31 -19.97
N GLY A 52 -12.47 -6.31 -20.79
CA GLY A 52 -11.27 -7.12 -20.61
C GLY A 52 -9.98 -6.29 -20.71
N LYS A 53 -9.93 -5.29 -21.59
CA LYS A 53 -8.74 -4.44 -21.76
C LYS A 53 -8.48 -3.60 -20.53
N THR A 54 -9.53 -2.99 -19.99
CA THR A 54 -9.48 -2.17 -18.78
C THR A 54 -9.10 -3.03 -17.57
N THR A 55 -9.68 -4.22 -17.44
CA THR A 55 -9.32 -5.18 -16.37
C THR A 55 -7.85 -5.57 -16.45
N THR A 56 -7.33 -5.91 -17.63
CA THR A 56 -5.92 -6.21 -17.84
C THR A 56 -5.03 -5.01 -17.54
N CYS A 57 -5.44 -3.79 -17.94
CA CYS A 57 -4.70 -2.58 -17.64
C CYS A 57 -4.59 -2.38 -16.12
N ILE A 58 -5.68 -2.45 -15.36
CA ILE A 58 -5.65 -2.24 -13.91
C ILE A 58 -4.73 -3.26 -13.23
N ASN A 59 -4.85 -4.55 -13.59
CA ASN A 59 -3.96 -5.59 -13.06
C ASN A 59 -2.49 -5.28 -13.34
N ASN A 60 -2.16 -4.86 -14.57
CA ASN A 60 -0.80 -4.49 -14.93
C ASN A 60 -0.35 -3.23 -14.18
N CYS A 61 -1.20 -2.21 -14.08
CA CYS A 61 -0.88 -0.97 -13.39
C CYS A 61 -0.52 -1.23 -11.92
N VAL A 62 -1.36 -1.96 -11.19
CA VAL A 62 -1.12 -2.30 -9.78
C VAL A 62 0.18 -3.08 -9.64
N ASN A 63 0.37 -4.14 -10.42
CA ASN A 63 1.59 -4.96 -10.35
C ASN A 63 2.85 -4.13 -10.65
N ARG A 64 2.83 -3.29 -11.70
CA ARG A 64 3.98 -2.44 -12.07
C ARG A 64 4.28 -1.37 -11.02
N MET A 65 3.27 -0.79 -10.37
CA MET A 65 3.50 0.15 -9.27
C MET A 65 4.13 -0.54 -8.06
N ILE A 66 3.68 -1.74 -7.72
CA ILE A 66 4.26 -2.53 -6.62
C ILE A 66 5.71 -2.93 -6.96
N ASP A 67 5.97 -3.42 -8.17
CA ASP A 67 7.32 -3.76 -8.63
C ASP A 67 8.27 -2.56 -8.54
N ALA A 68 7.84 -1.40 -9.06
CA ALA A 68 8.64 -0.18 -9.01
C ALA A 68 8.88 0.30 -7.57
N SER A 69 7.86 0.24 -6.71
CA SER A 69 7.97 0.62 -5.30
C SER A 69 8.96 -0.29 -4.56
N ASN A 70 8.89 -1.60 -4.77
CA ASN A 70 9.82 -2.56 -4.18
C ASN A 70 11.25 -2.33 -4.65
N PHE A 71 11.44 -2.06 -5.95
CA PHE A 71 12.75 -1.71 -6.50
C PHE A 71 13.32 -0.45 -5.83
N MET A 72 12.52 0.61 -5.71
CA MET A 72 12.94 1.84 -5.05
C MET A 72 13.31 1.62 -3.57
N VAL A 73 12.49 0.88 -2.82
CA VAL A 73 12.77 0.56 -1.41
C VAL A 73 14.07 -0.22 -1.28
N ALA A 74 14.27 -1.25 -2.10
CA ALA A 74 15.51 -2.04 -2.09
C ALA A 74 16.74 -1.19 -2.42
N HIS A 75 16.61 -0.29 -3.40
CA HIS A 75 17.69 0.65 -3.75
C HIS A 75 18.02 1.62 -2.60
N LEU A 76 17.00 2.22 -1.97
CA LEU A 76 17.17 3.12 -0.82
C LEU A 76 17.82 2.40 0.38
N GLN A 77 17.38 1.17 0.68
CA GLN A 77 17.96 0.35 1.75
C GLN A 77 19.43 0.02 1.49
N ASN A 78 19.81 -0.23 0.23
CA ASN A 78 21.21 -0.46 -0.12
C ASN A 78 22.06 0.81 0.04
N MET A 79 21.52 1.99 -0.26
CA MET A 79 22.21 3.26 -0.01
C MET A 79 22.39 3.55 1.49
N GLN A 80 21.40 3.25 2.33
CA GLN A 80 21.50 3.42 3.79
C GLN A 80 22.57 2.53 4.43
N LYS A 81 22.95 1.41 3.81
CA LYS A 81 24.02 0.54 4.30
C LYS A 81 25.43 1.08 3.98
N LEU A 82 25.54 2.04 3.07
CA LEU A 82 26.80 2.63 2.62
C LEU A 82 27.17 3.92 3.39
N SER A 83 26.27 4.42 4.25
CA SER A 83 26.46 5.56 5.16
C SER A 83 26.74 5.09 6.58
#